data_AF-A0A529ZR60-F1
#
_entry.id   AF-A0A529ZR60-F1
#
_cell.length_a   1.000
_cell.length_b   1.000
_cell.length_c   1.000
_cell.angle_alpha   90.00
_cell.angle_beta   90.00
_cell.angle_gamma   90.00
#
_symmetry.space_group_name_H-M   'P 1'
#
loop_
_entity.id
_entity.type
_entity.pdbx_description
1 polymer ?
#
loop_
_entity_poly.entity_id
_entity_poly.type
_entity_poly.pdbx_seq_one_letter_code
_entity_poly.pdbx_strand_id
1 'polypeptide(L)' 'MITKSAHPLDHLVLPAQNLDAVRSRLTSLGFVVAPTGIHPFGTENACVFFTDGTNLE' A
#
# COMPACT_ATOMS: atom_id res chain seq x y z
N MET A 1 -27.42 -9.33 -22.76
CA MET A 1 -26.52 -8.30 -22.19
C MET A 1 -25.65 -8.99 -21.15
N ILE A 2 -24.33 -8.97 -21.29
CA ILE A 2 -23.44 -9.43 -20.22
C ILE A 2 -23.43 -8.32 -19.18
N THR A 3 -23.98 -8.57 -17.99
CA THR A 3 -23.86 -7.67 -16.84
C THR A 3 -22.43 -7.75 -16.33
N LYS A 4 -21.63 -6.72 -16.57
CA LYS A 4 -20.28 -6.63 -16.01
C LYS A 4 -20.41 -6.34 -14.52
N SER A 5 -19.97 -7.26 -13.67
CA SER A 5 -19.90 -7.01 -12.22
C SER A 5 -18.85 -5.95 -11.93
N ALA A 6 -19.08 -5.11 -10.92
CA ALA A 6 -18.05 -4.22 -10.42
C ALA A 6 -16.92 -5.05 -9.80
N HIS A 7 -15.68 -4.71 -10.13
CA HIS A 7 -14.50 -5.25 -9.46
C HIS A 7 -14.06 -4.23 -8.40
N PRO A 8 -14.00 -4.61 -7.11
CA PRO A 8 -13.56 -3.70 -6.07
C PRO A 8 -12.08 -3.33 -6.25
N LEU A 9 -11.70 -2.16 -5.75
CA LEU A 9 -10.30 -1.78 -5.64
C LEU A 9 -9.65 -2.59 -4.52
N ASP A 10 -8.44 -3.06 -4.77
CA ASP A 10 -7.64 -3.81 -3.80
C ASP A 10 -6.64 -2.86 -3.11
N HIS A 11 -5.75 -2.24 -3.88
CA HIS A 11 -4.79 -1.28 -3.36
C HIS A 11 -4.29 -0.30 -4.40
N LEU A 12 -3.61 0.75 -3.94
CA LEU A 12 -2.90 1.71 -4.78
C LEU A 12 -1.40 1.64 -4.50
N VAL A 13 -0.61 1.40 -5.55
CA VAL A 13 0.86 1.47 -5.51
C VAL A 13 1.31 2.90 -5.81
N LEU A 14 2.10 3.49 -4.93
CA LEU A 14 2.60 4.85 -5.00
C LEU A 14 4.13 4.84 -5.09
N PRO A 15 4.72 4.98 -6.30
CA PRO A 15 6.16 4.97 -6.46
C PRO A 15 6.83 6.07 -5.64
N ALA A 16 7.79 5.69 -4.81
CA ALA A 16 8.55 6.60 -3.98
C ALA A 16 10.06 6.34 -4.13
N GLN A 17 10.85 7.41 -4.08
CA GLN A 17 12.29 7.33 -4.21
C GLN A 17 12.97 6.78 -2.93
N ASN A 18 12.34 6.93 -1.77
CA ASN A 18 12.90 6.55 -0.47
C ASN A 18 11.78 6.05 0.46
N LEU A 19 11.84 4.78 0.85
CA LEU A 19 10.82 4.17 1.71
C LEU A 19 10.92 4.64 3.17
N ASP A 20 12.10 4.94 3.70
CA ASP A 20 12.21 5.48 5.07
C ASP A 20 11.48 6.82 5.20
N ALA A 21 11.57 7.66 4.17
CA ALA A 21 10.83 8.91 4.11
C ALA A 21 9.31 8.68 4.04
N VAL A 22 8.85 7.70 3.27
CA VAL A 22 7.44 7.30 3.20
C VAL A 22 6.95 6.81 4.56
N ARG A 23 7.68 5.89 5.19
CA ARG A 23 7.34 5.32 6.50
C ARG A 23 7.24 6.39 7.57
N SER A 24 8.22 7.29 7.63
CA SER A 24 8.24 8.42 8.57
C SER A 24 7.04 9.35 8.35
N ARG A 25 6.73 9.68 7.08
CA ARG A 25 5.60 10.53 6.72
C ARG A 25 4.25 9.89 7.04
N LEU A 26 4.05 8.62 6.70
CA LEU A 26 2.78 7.94 6.97
C LEU A 26 2.58 7.75 8.48
N THR A 27 3.64 7.42 9.22
CA THR A 27 3.59 7.35 10.69
C THR A 27 3.27 8.70 11.32
N SER A 28 3.86 9.81 10.83
CA SER A 28 3.57 11.15 11.35
C SER A 28 2.15 11.63 11.04
N LEU A 29 1.54 11.11 9.98
CA LEU A 29 0.12 11.29 9.67
C LEU A 29 -0.81 10.42 10.53
N GLY A 30 -0.25 9.57 11.41
CA GLY A 30 -1.01 8.72 12.32
C GLY A 30 -1.38 7.35 11.75
N PHE A 31 -0.85 6.96 10.59
CA PHE A 31 -1.03 5.60 10.07
C PHE A 31 -0.13 4.61 10.79
N VAL A 32 -0.64 3.39 10.95
CA VAL A 32 0.19 2.24 11.34
C VAL A 32 0.81 1.67 10.07
N VAL A 33 2.12 1.83 9.93
CA VAL A 33 2.88 1.30 8.80
C VAL A 33 3.37 -0.11 9.12
N ALA A 34 3.11 -1.05 8.23
CA ALA A 34 3.53 -2.44 8.38
C ALA A 34 5.08 -2.59 8.35
N PRO A 35 5.63 -3.73 8.78
CA PRO A 35 7.03 -4.07 8.51
C PRO A 35 7.35 -4.00 7.01
N THR A 36 8.62 -3.75 6.68
CA THR A 36 9.06 -3.71 5.27
C THR A 36 8.77 -5.04 4.58
N GLY A 37 8.01 -5.00 3.49
CA GLY A 37 7.87 -6.13 2.59
C GLY A 37 9.03 -6.16 1.61
N ILE A 38 9.64 -7.32 1.42
CA ILE A 38 10.71 -7.54 0.43
C ILE A 38 10.14 -8.44 -0.66
N HIS A 39 10.11 -7.93 -1.88
CA HIS A 39 9.67 -8.70 -3.03
C HIS A 39 10.80 -9.58 -3.57
N PRO A 40 10.48 -10.79 -4.06
CA PRO A 40 11.49 -11.69 -4.64
C PRO A 40 12.12 -11.14 -5.94
N PHE A 41 11.57 -10.07 -6.50
CA PHE A 41 12.07 -9.37 -7.67
C PHE A 41 12.88 -8.10 -7.34
N GLY A 42 13.23 -7.89 -6.07
CA GLY A 42 14.25 -6.91 -5.65
C GLY A 42 13.73 -5.51 -5.33
N THR A 43 12.41 -5.32 -5.19
CA THR A 43 11.84 -4.09 -4.63
C THR A 43 11.39 -4.31 -3.19
N GLU A 44 11.21 -3.21 -2.48
CA GLU A 44 10.69 -3.19 -1.12
C GLU A 44 9.45 -2.29 -1.06
N ASN A 45 8.63 -2.41 -0.02
CA ASN A 45 7.45 -1.57 0.15
C ASN A 45 7.23 -1.08 1.60
N ALA A 46 6.32 -0.13 1.73
CA ALA A 46 5.85 0.41 3.01
C ALA A 46 4.32 0.45 3.02
N CYS A 47 3.69 -0.63 3.49
CA CYS A 47 2.24 -0.76 3.42
C CYS A 47 1.49 -0.11 4.59
N VAL A 48 0.32 0.44 4.30
CA VAL A 48 -0.72 0.81 5.28
C VAL A 48 -2.00 0.05 4.92
N PHE A 49 -2.51 -0.75 5.86
CA PHE A 49 -3.73 -1.55 5.67
C PHE A 49 -4.92 -0.87 6.35
N PHE A 50 -6.02 -0.74 5.62
CA PHE A 50 -7.27 -0.18 6.13
C PHE A 50 -8.24 -1.27 6.61
N THR A 51 -9.25 -0.86 7.37
CA THR A 51 -10.23 -1.78 7.96
C THR A 51 -11.18 -2.40 6.94
N ASP A 52 -11.29 -1.83 5.74
CA ASP A 52 -12.10 -2.36 4.64
C ASP A 52 -11.35 -3.36 3.74
N GLY A 53 -10.11 -3.70 4.11
CA GLY A 53 -9.26 -4.63 3.36
C GLY A 53 -8.46 -3.98 2.24
N THR A 54 -8.61 -2.69 1.99
CA THR A 54 -7.76 -1.97 1.02
C THR A 54 -6.42 -1.57 1.63
N ASN A 55 -5.44 -1.26 0.79
CA ASN A 55 -4.14 -0.77 1.26
C ASN A 55 -3.50 0.31 0.37
N LEU A 56 -2.53 1.01 0.96
CA LEU A 56 -1.51 1.76 0.23
C LEU A 56 -0.21 0.96 0.24
N GLU A 57 0.48 0.95 -0.90
CA GLU A 57 1.80 0.33 -1.10
C GLU A 57 2.84 1.31 -1.64
#